data_AF-A0A0G4FJU3-F1
#
_entry.id   AF-A0A0G4FJU3-F1
#
_cell.length_a   1.000
_cell.length_b   1.000
_cell.length_c   1.000
_cell.angle_alpha   90.00
_cell.angle_beta   90.00
_cell.angle_gamma   90.00
#
_symmetry.space_group_name_H-M   'P 1'
#
loop_
_entity.id
_entity.type
_entity.pdbx_description
1 polymer ?
#
loop_
_entity_poly.entity_id
_entity_poly.type
_entity_poly.pdbx_seq_one_letter_code
_entity_poly.pdbx_strand_id
1 'polypeptide(L)'
;MPECPRFKLYPASSRDSLVYGTERPGYSPDNEKPGAVATELVDEWAAHMKEHGVKRILSLLGDDEVEWYAEPIETTLAKHGFDSTHYSRTSVFKPGAMDVMLAAFQAAEAANERIVVHCSGGTGRATLGLATWVATKYGLSAEEAVNEVVEFGNATGVPRKLSPVKLETLLKDKCLQGKH
;
A
#
# COMPACT_ATOMS: atom_id res chain seq x y z
N MET A 1 4.04 -3.00 25.01
CA MET A 1 4.23 -2.68 23.58
C MET A 1 2.85 -2.61 22.96
N PRO A 2 2.53 -1.63 22.10
CA PRO A 2 1.25 -1.64 21.40
C PRO A 2 1.12 -2.94 20.59
N GLU A 3 -0.05 -3.56 20.62
CA GLU A 3 -0.35 -4.72 19.80
C GLU A 3 -0.31 -4.31 18.32
N CYS A 4 0.29 -5.14 17.47
CA CYS A 4 0.32 -4.88 16.04
C CYS A 4 -1.14 -4.95 15.50
N PRO A 5 -1.64 -3.91 14.82
CA PRO A 5 -3.00 -3.92 14.29
C PRO A 5 -3.18 -5.08 13.31
N ARG A 6 -4.39 -5.64 13.25
CA ARG A 6 -4.74 -6.70 12.30
C ARG A 6 -4.45 -6.22 10.87
N PHE A 7 -3.86 -7.11 10.07
CA PHE A 7 -3.35 -6.82 8.72
C PHE A 7 -2.36 -5.66 8.64
N LYS A 8 -1.81 -5.21 9.77
CA LYS A 8 -1.00 -4.01 9.87
C LYS A 8 -1.70 -2.81 9.23
N LEU A 9 -2.99 -2.58 9.51
CA LEU A 9 -3.69 -1.38 9.03
C LEU A 9 -3.34 -0.17 9.92
N TYR A 10 -2.70 0.85 9.36
CA TYR A 10 -2.30 2.08 10.10
C TYR A 10 -2.22 3.29 9.15
N PRO A 11 -2.46 4.53 9.65
CA PRO A 11 -2.41 5.72 8.80
C PRO A 11 -0.99 6.08 8.39
N ALA A 12 -0.85 6.84 7.29
CA ALA A 12 0.43 7.26 6.77
C ALA A 12 1.26 8.05 7.79
N SER A 13 0.60 8.94 8.54
CA SER A 13 1.22 9.72 9.61
C SER A 13 0.18 10.24 10.61
N SER A 14 0.64 10.90 11.69
CA SER A 14 -0.24 11.45 12.74
C SER A 14 -1.18 12.56 12.27
N ARG A 15 -0.86 13.21 11.14
CA ARG A 15 -1.67 14.27 10.54
C ARG A 15 -2.64 13.77 9.46
N ASP A 16 -2.51 12.50 9.05
CA ASP A 16 -3.28 11.93 7.95
C ASP A 16 -4.39 10.98 8.43
N SER A 17 -5.56 11.06 7.80
CA SER A 17 -6.71 10.20 8.08
C SER A 17 -7.34 9.59 6.83
N LEU A 18 -6.68 9.77 5.68
CA LEU A 18 -7.16 9.36 4.37
C LEU A 18 -6.37 8.16 3.85
N VAL A 19 -5.04 8.20 3.96
CA VAL A 19 -4.12 7.21 3.41
C VAL A 19 -3.59 6.32 4.52
N TYR A 20 -3.77 5.01 4.32
CA TYR A 20 -3.35 3.98 5.24
C TYR A 20 -2.42 3.01 4.54
N GLY A 21 -1.54 2.35 5.28
CA GLY A 21 -0.82 1.19 4.77
C GLY A 21 -1.28 -0.10 5.43
N THR A 22 -1.03 -1.21 4.75
CA THR A 22 -1.42 -2.56 5.17
C THR A 22 -0.51 -3.60 4.50
N GLU A 23 -0.50 -4.82 5.03
CA GLU A 23 0.03 -5.98 4.30
C GLU A 23 -0.97 -6.49 3.25
N ARG A 24 -0.50 -7.30 2.30
CA ARG A 24 -1.37 -7.92 1.30
C ARG A 24 -2.37 -8.90 1.92
N PRO A 25 -3.48 -9.18 1.24
CA PRO A 25 -4.34 -10.29 1.63
C PRO A 25 -3.57 -11.62 1.64
N GLY A 26 -3.74 -12.39 2.71
CA GLY A 26 -3.07 -13.67 2.90
C GLY A 26 -1.55 -13.59 3.02
N TYR A 27 -0.99 -12.49 3.54
CA TYR A 27 0.45 -12.38 3.80
C TYR A 27 0.94 -13.49 4.74
N SER A 28 1.77 -14.38 4.20
CA SER A 28 2.50 -15.42 4.92
C SER A 28 3.67 -15.90 4.04
N PRO A 29 4.83 -16.27 4.62
CA PRO A 29 5.92 -16.90 3.86
C PRO A 29 5.47 -18.15 3.08
N ASP A 30 4.49 -18.90 3.59
CA ASP A 30 3.98 -20.11 2.92
C ASP A 30 3.15 -19.80 1.65
N ASN A 31 2.75 -18.54 1.49
CA ASN A 31 1.88 -18.04 0.44
C ASN A 31 2.63 -17.24 -0.64
N GLU A 32 3.96 -17.40 -0.75
CA GLU A 32 4.80 -16.77 -1.78
C GLU A 32 5.07 -17.74 -2.95
N LYS A 33 4.02 -18.45 -3.38
CA LYS A 33 4.06 -19.38 -4.52
C LYS A 33 2.73 -19.33 -5.28
N PRO A 34 2.72 -19.63 -6.59
CA PRO A 34 1.52 -19.50 -7.41
C PRO A 34 0.31 -20.26 -6.83
N GLY A 35 -0.83 -19.58 -6.74
CA GLY A 35 -2.09 -20.14 -6.25
C GLY A 35 -2.17 -20.48 -4.76
N ALA A 36 -1.18 -20.10 -3.93
CA ALA A 36 -1.17 -20.44 -2.50
C ALA A 36 -2.05 -19.55 -1.63
N VAL A 37 -2.36 -18.33 -2.05
CA VAL A 37 -3.30 -17.46 -1.34
C VAL A 37 -4.72 -17.89 -1.71
N ALA A 38 -5.39 -18.52 -0.75
CA ALA A 38 -6.78 -18.91 -0.87
C ALA A 38 -7.70 -17.68 -0.97
N THR A 39 -8.80 -17.83 -1.71
CA THR A 39 -9.79 -16.75 -1.94
C THR A 39 -10.36 -16.23 -0.61
N GLU A 40 -10.54 -17.10 0.38
CA GLU A 40 -11.10 -16.77 1.69
C GLU A 40 -10.20 -15.79 2.47
N LEU A 41 -8.87 -15.86 2.28
CA LEU A 41 -7.94 -14.91 2.90
C LEU A 41 -8.05 -13.51 2.26
N VAL A 42 -8.41 -13.47 0.97
CA VAL A 42 -8.71 -12.21 0.27
C VAL A 42 -10.04 -11.65 0.77
N ASP A 43 -11.05 -12.50 0.92
CA ASP A 43 -12.37 -12.12 1.42
C ASP A 43 -12.30 -11.55 2.84
N GLU A 44 -11.59 -12.23 3.74
CA GLU A 44 -11.39 -11.80 5.13
C GLU A 44 -10.70 -10.44 5.21
N TRP A 45 -9.62 -10.26 4.43
CA TRP A 45 -8.90 -9.00 4.36
C TRP A 45 -9.78 -7.89 3.79
N ALA A 46 -10.53 -8.15 2.71
CA ALA A 46 -11.39 -7.16 2.06
C ALA A 46 -12.54 -6.73 2.98
N ALA A 47 -13.13 -7.67 3.71
CA ALA A 47 -14.15 -7.38 4.73
C ALA A 47 -13.58 -6.47 5.82
N HIS A 48 -12.39 -6.77 6.35
CA HIS A 48 -11.74 -5.95 7.36
C HIS A 48 -11.46 -4.52 6.86
N MET A 49 -11.00 -4.36 5.62
CA MET A 49 -10.79 -3.02 5.04
C MET A 49 -12.10 -2.23 4.97
N LYS A 50 -13.19 -2.86 4.54
CA LYS A 50 -14.51 -2.21 4.49
C LYS A 50 -15.04 -1.84 5.86
N GLU A 51 -14.86 -2.69 6.87
CA GLU A 51 -15.22 -2.39 8.26
C GLU A 51 -14.48 -1.13 8.77
N HIS A 52 -13.26 -0.91 8.31
CA HIS A 52 -12.46 0.27 8.63
C HIS A 52 -12.72 1.46 7.69
N GLY A 53 -13.78 1.40 6.88
CA GLY A 53 -14.22 2.48 6.00
C GLY A 53 -13.34 2.70 4.79
N VAL A 54 -12.44 1.76 4.47
CA VAL A 54 -11.62 1.81 3.25
C VAL A 54 -12.52 1.65 2.04
N LYS A 55 -12.34 2.54 1.06
CA LYS A 55 -13.07 2.54 -0.21
C LYS A 55 -12.15 2.28 -1.40
N ARG A 56 -10.85 2.57 -1.28
CA ARG A 56 -9.88 2.41 -2.36
C ARG A 56 -8.67 1.58 -1.93
N ILE A 57 -8.08 0.88 -2.90
CA ILE A 57 -6.89 0.05 -2.72
C ILE A 57 -5.86 0.43 -3.79
N LEU A 58 -4.64 0.69 -3.33
CA LEU A 58 -3.45 0.81 -4.15
C LEU A 58 -2.51 -0.37 -3.86
N SER A 59 -2.49 -1.32 -4.79
CA SER A 59 -1.60 -2.48 -4.76
C SER A 59 -0.27 -2.16 -5.39
N LEU A 60 0.83 -2.35 -4.64
CA LEU A 60 2.20 -2.19 -5.11
C LEU A 60 2.85 -3.52 -5.53
N LEU A 61 2.03 -4.53 -5.83
CA LEU A 61 2.45 -5.87 -6.25
C LEU A 61 2.87 -5.90 -7.72
N GLY A 62 3.92 -6.69 -7.99
CA GLY A 62 4.37 -7.05 -9.34
C GLY A 62 3.42 -8.02 -10.04
N ASP A 63 3.70 -8.29 -11.31
CA ASP A 63 2.94 -9.25 -12.11
C ASP A 63 3.18 -10.69 -11.67
N ASP A 64 4.35 -10.99 -11.11
CA ASP A 64 4.71 -12.27 -10.49
C ASP A 64 4.02 -12.49 -9.14
N GLU A 65 3.86 -11.43 -8.35
CA GLU A 65 3.26 -11.53 -7.01
C GLU A 65 1.73 -11.69 -7.03
N VAL A 66 1.07 -11.28 -8.12
CA VAL A 66 -0.38 -11.54 -8.29
C VAL A 66 -0.66 -12.99 -8.68
N GLU A 67 0.33 -13.74 -9.17
CA GLU A 67 0.17 -15.17 -9.45
C GLU A 67 0.04 -15.99 -8.17
N TRP A 68 0.42 -15.45 -7.01
CA TRP A 68 0.28 -16.12 -5.72
C TRP A 68 -1.16 -16.38 -5.31
N TYR A 69 -2.14 -15.71 -5.94
CA TYR A 69 -3.56 -15.88 -5.61
C TYR A 69 -4.19 -17.00 -6.42
N ALA A 70 -5.03 -17.81 -5.76
CA ALA A 70 -5.74 -18.92 -6.39
C ALA A 70 -6.71 -18.45 -7.50
N GLU A 71 -7.28 -17.26 -7.32
CA GLU A 71 -8.05 -16.52 -8.31
C GLU A 71 -7.40 -15.14 -8.54
N PRO A 72 -7.61 -14.50 -9.70
CA PRO A 72 -7.17 -13.12 -9.90
C PRO A 72 -7.67 -12.23 -8.77
N ILE A 73 -6.73 -11.63 -8.02
CA ILE A 73 -7.04 -10.81 -6.83
C ILE A 73 -8.05 -9.71 -7.15
N GLU A 74 -7.98 -9.13 -8.34
CA GLU A 74 -8.90 -8.13 -8.86
C GLU A 74 -10.34 -8.62 -8.90
N THR A 75 -10.55 -9.88 -9.28
CA THR A 75 -11.88 -10.49 -9.37
C THR A 75 -12.48 -10.65 -7.98
N THR A 76 -11.69 -11.12 -7.02
CA THR A 76 -12.15 -11.30 -5.64
C THR A 76 -12.41 -9.95 -4.96
N LEU A 77 -11.50 -8.99 -5.10
CA LEU A 77 -11.68 -7.63 -4.57
C LEU A 77 -12.90 -6.91 -5.18
N ALA A 78 -13.18 -7.11 -6.47
CA ALA A 78 -14.37 -6.57 -7.11
C ALA A 78 -15.68 -7.10 -6.51
N LYS A 79 -15.74 -8.37 -6.06
CA LYS A 79 -16.90 -8.94 -5.33
C LYS A 79 -17.18 -8.17 -4.04
N HIS A 80 -16.17 -7.54 -3.45
CA HIS A 80 -16.28 -6.71 -2.25
C HIS A 80 -16.55 -5.23 -2.54
N GLY A 81 -16.66 -4.83 -3.81
CA GLY A 81 -16.88 -3.44 -4.21
C GLY A 81 -15.60 -2.64 -4.43
N PHE A 82 -14.44 -3.30 -4.46
CA PHE A 82 -13.18 -2.73 -4.92
C PHE A 82 -12.98 -3.05 -6.41
N ASP A 83 -13.88 -2.51 -7.24
CA ASP A 83 -13.84 -2.68 -8.69
C ASP A 83 -12.68 -1.88 -9.34
N SER A 84 -12.62 -1.86 -10.68
CA SER A 84 -11.57 -1.16 -11.43
C SER A 84 -11.48 0.34 -11.17
N THR A 85 -12.49 0.96 -10.55
CA THR A 85 -12.47 2.39 -10.17
C THR A 85 -11.94 2.62 -8.76
N HIS A 86 -11.95 1.58 -7.92
CA HIS A 86 -11.54 1.58 -6.52
C HIS A 86 -10.28 0.76 -6.26
N TYR A 87 -9.80 -0.02 -7.23
CA TYR A 87 -8.57 -0.79 -7.16
C TYR A 87 -7.59 -0.36 -8.26
N SER A 88 -6.41 0.10 -7.84
CA SER A 88 -5.29 0.44 -8.71
C SER A 88 -4.09 -0.45 -8.38
N ARG A 89 -3.38 -0.94 -9.40
CA ARG A 89 -2.17 -1.76 -9.23
C ARG A 89 -1.00 -1.20 -10.03
N THR A 90 0.16 -1.10 -9.40
CA THR A 90 1.44 -0.81 -10.09
C THR A 90 2.62 -1.38 -9.32
N SER A 91 3.65 -1.84 -10.01
CA SER A 91 4.94 -2.06 -9.37
C SER A 91 5.70 -0.74 -9.28
N VAL A 92 6.37 -0.48 -8.15
CA VAL A 92 7.26 0.70 -8.00
C VAL A 92 8.45 0.68 -8.96
N PHE A 93 8.74 -0.46 -9.59
CA PHE A 93 9.82 -0.63 -10.56
C PHE A 93 9.35 -0.39 -12.01
N LYS A 94 8.04 -0.26 -12.24
CA LYS A 94 7.48 -0.04 -13.58
C LYS A 94 7.58 1.44 -13.97
N PRO A 95 7.97 1.78 -15.21
CA PRO A 95 7.88 3.15 -15.70
C PRO A 95 6.47 3.72 -15.52
N GLY A 96 6.37 4.93 -14.95
CA GLY A 96 5.08 5.58 -14.67
C GLY A 96 4.40 5.12 -13.37
N ALA A 97 5.06 4.32 -12.53
CA ALA A 97 4.51 3.88 -11.25
C ALA A 97 4.07 5.05 -10.37
N MET A 98 4.89 6.11 -10.28
CA MET A 98 4.55 7.30 -9.52
C MET A 98 3.27 7.96 -10.04
N ASP A 99 3.08 8.03 -11.36
CA ASP A 99 1.88 8.64 -11.94
C ASP A 99 0.62 7.85 -11.57
N VAL A 100 0.69 6.51 -11.56
CA VAL A 100 -0.41 5.64 -11.10
C VAL A 100 -0.70 5.83 -9.61
N MET A 101 0.35 5.90 -8.78
CA MET A 101 0.20 6.13 -7.34
C MET A 101 -0.45 7.48 -7.05
N LEU A 102 0.03 8.56 -7.69
CA LEU A 102 -0.52 9.90 -7.53
C LEU A 102 -1.97 9.98 -8.01
N ALA A 103 -2.29 9.37 -9.15
CA ALA A 103 -3.67 9.31 -9.64
C ALA A 103 -4.60 8.61 -8.64
N ALA A 104 -4.16 7.51 -8.03
CA ALA A 104 -4.94 6.80 -7.02
C ALA A 104 -5.17 7.66 -5.76
N PHE A 105 -4.13 8.36 -5.29
CA PHE A 105 -4.25 9.26 -4.14
C PHE A 105 -5.13 10.48 -4.43
N GLN A 106 -4.99 11.09 -5.60
CA GLN A 106 -5.83 12.22 -6.03
C GLN A 106 -7.30 11.82 -6.14
N ALA A 107 -7.59 10.62 -6.67
CA ALA A 107 -8.95 10.11 -6.72
C ALA A 107 -9.55 9.88 -5.32
N ALA A 108 -8.75 9.34 -4.39
CA ALA A 108 -9.14 9.17 -2.99
C ALA A 108 -9.42 10.50 -2.31
N GLU A 109 -8.55 11.48 -2.49
CA GLU A 109 -8.69 12.81 -1.92
C GLU A 109 -9.91 13.56 -2.49
N ALA A 110 -10.08 13.56 -3.81
CA ALA A 110 -11.21 14.22 -4.46
C ALA A 110 -12.57 13.65 -4.02
N ALA A 111 -12.63 12.35 -3.75
CA ALA A 111 -13.83 11.68 -3.26
C ALA A 111 -13.97 11.70 -1.73
N ASN A 112 -12.96 12.19 -1.00
CA ASN A 112 -12.86 12.09 0.47
C ASN A 112 -13.02 10.64 0.97
N GLU A 113 -12.33 9.72 0.30
CA GLU A 113 -12.43 8.27 0.48
C GLU A 113 -11.13 7.70 1.04
N ARG A 114 -11.22 6.89 2.10
CA ARG A 114 -10.03 6.22 2.65
C ARG A 114 -9.43 5.26 1.62
N ILE A 115 -8.12 5.34 1.46
CA ILE A 115 -7.33 4.48 0.59
C ILE A 115 -6.28 3.71 1.38
N VAL A 116 -6.11 2.43 1.08
CA VAL A 116 -5.01 1.62 1.61
C VAL A 116 -3.94 1.38 0.56
N VAL A 117 -2.68 1.37 0.98
CA VAL A 117 -1.52 1.04 0.17
C VAL A 117 -0.89 -0.24 0.71
N HIS A 118 -0.68 -1.24 -0.14
CA HIS A 118 -0.02 -2.48 0.27
C HIS A 118 1.06 -2.94 -0.70
N CYS A 119 1.97 -3.76 -0.20
CA CYS A 119 2.92 -4.57 -0.98
C CYS A 119 2.80 -6.01 -0.50
N SER A 120 3.87 -6.84 -0.51
CA SER A 120 3.81 -8.15 0.17
C SER A 120 3.70 -7.98 1.69
N GLY A 121 4.80 -7.76 2.42
CA GLY A 121 4.78 -7.67 3.89
C GLY A 121 4.26 -6.36 4.50
N GLY A 122 3.80 -5.44 3.65
CA GLY A 122 3.26 -4.16 4.08
C GLY A 122 4.26 -3.20 4.72
N THR A 123 5.59 -3.43 4.69
CA THR A 123 6.61 -2.64 5.42
C THR A 123 7.69 -1.98 4.54
N GLY A 124 7.85 -2.43 3.29
CA GLY A 124 8.84 -1.90 2.35
C GLY A 124 8.22 -0.92 1.35
N ARG A 125 7.75 -1.44 0.21
CA ARG A 125 7.12 -0.65 -0.86
C ARG A 125 5.87 0.10 -0.40
N ALA A 126 5.08 -0.50 0.50
CA ALA A 126 3.95 0.19 1.12
C ALA A 126 4.41 1.47 1.86
N THR A 127 5.49 1.41 2.64
CA THR A 127 6.07 2.60 3.29
C THR A 127 6.52 3.64 2.29
N LEU A 128 7.11 3.21 1.16
CA LEU A 128 7.47 4.10 0.07
C LEU A 128 6.24 4.82 -0.50
N GLY A 129 5.12 4.11 -0.68
CA GLY A 129 3.86 4.72 -1.10
C GLY A 129 3.30 5.73 -0.10
N LEU A 130 3.34 5.42 1.19
CA LEU A 130 2.91 6.35 2.24
C LEU A 130 3.77 7.60 2.29
N ALA A 131 5.10 7.44 2.24
CA ALA A 131 6.02 8.57 2.23
C ALA A 131 5.89 9.41 0.95
N THR A 132 5.57 8.78 -0.19
CA THR A 132 5.23 9.50 -1.44
C THR A 132 3.99 10.38 -1.25
N TRP A 133 2.93 9.84 -0.65
CA TRP A 133 1.74 10.62 -0.33
C TRP A 133 2.08 11.78 0.62
N VAL A 134 2.74 11.51 1.74
CA VAL A 134 3.09 12.53 2.75
C VAL A 134 3.96 13.64 2.15
N ALA A 135 4.98 13.29 1.36
CA ALA A 135 5.84 14.26 0.68
C ALA A 135 5.03 15.16 -0.27
N THR A 136 4.21 14.56 -1.12
CA THR A 136 3.48 15.29 -2.17
C THR A 136 2.30 16.08 -1.64
N LYS A 137 1.59 15.56 -0.63
CA LYS A 137 0.44 16.21 0.00
C LYS A 137 0.84 17.40 0.86
N TYR A 138 1.90 17.26 1.64
CA TYR A 138 2.31 18.25 2.64
C TYR A 138 3.53 19.08 2.23
N GLY A 139 4.05 18.88 1.01
CA GLY A 139 5.19 19.63 0.48
C GLY A 139 6.49 19.36 1.22
N LEU A 140 6.66 18.15 1.77
CA LEU A 140 7.83 17.76 2.54
C LEU A 140 8.94 17.24 1.61
N SER A 141 10.18 17.44 2.02
CA SER A 141 11.33 16.75 1.44
C SER A 141 11.22 15.24 1.65
N ALA A 142 11.99 14.48 0.88
CA ALA A 142 12.02 13.03 1.03
C ALA A 142 12.46 12.61 2.44
N GLU A 143 13.46 13.28 3.02
CA GLU A 143 13.93 13.00 4.38
C GLU A 143 12.83 13.24 5.42
N GLU A 144 12.18 14.40 5.38
CA GLU A 144 11.09 14.74 6.29
C GLU A 144 9.92 13.76 6.19
N ALA A 145 9.51 13.41 4.97
CA ALA A 145 8.41 12.46 4.76
C ALA A 145 8.75 11.04 5.23
N VAL A 146 9.98 10.57 4.99
CA VAL A 146 10.44 9.27 5.49
C VAL A 146 10.47 9.27 7.01
N ASN A 147 11.06 10.29 7.63
CA ASN A 147 11.16 10.38 9.08
C ASN A 147 9.76 10.37 9.71
N GLU A 148 8.83 11.17 9.19
CA GLU A 148 7.46 11.23 9.71
C GLU A 148 6.75 9.87 9.65
N VAL A 149 6.77 9.19 8.50
CA VAL A 149 6.12 7.88 8.34
C VAL A 149 6.79 6.81 9.20
N VAL A 150 8.13 6.84 9.29
CA VAL A 150 8.89 5.83 10.05
C VAL A 150 8.71 6.00 11.55
N GLU A 151 8.83 7.23 12.06
CA GLU A 151 8.64 7.54 13.48
C GLU A 151 7.21 7.21 13.91
N PHE A 152 6.22 7.58 13.09
CA PHE A 152 4.82 7.28 13.38
C PHE A 152 4.54 5.77 13.38
N GLY A 153 5.06 5.03 12.40
CA GLY A 153 4.96 3.57 12.37
C GLY A 153 5.59 2.90 13.58
N ASN A 154 6.78 3.36 14.00
CA ASN A 154 7.45 2.84 15.19
C ASN A 154 6.66 3.15 16.48
N ALA A 155 6.10 4.35 16.60
CA ALA A 155 5.27 4.75 17.74
C ALA A 155 3.95 3.95 17.83
N THR A 156 3.42 3.50 16.69
CA THR A 156 2.14 2.76 16.58
C THR A 156 2.32 1.24 16.53
N GLY A 157 3.55 0.73 16.65
CA GLY A 157 3.83 -0.72 16.72
C GLY A 157 3.92 -1.42 15.36
N VAL A 158 3.97 -0.67 14.26
CA VAL A 158 4.14 -1.21 12.90
C VAL A 158 5.50 -0.76 12.36
N PRO A 159 6.58 -1.54 12.57
CA PRO A 159 7.93 -1.10 12.22
C PRO A 159 8.07 -0.82 10.71
N ARG A 160 8.58 0.37 10.41
CA ARG A 160 8.77 0.89 9.05
C ARG A 160 10.24 0.98 8.75
N LYS A 161 10.64 0.63 7.53
CA LYS A 161 12.00 0.87 7.04
C LYS A 161 11.94 1.41 5.64
N LEU A 162 12.42 2.63 5.47
CA LEU A 162 12.56 3.28 4.18
C LEU A 162 13.82 4.13 4.17
N SER A 163 14.52 4.13 3.05
CA SER A 163 15.66 5.01 2.83
C SER A 163 15.17 6.27 2.13
N PRO A 164 15.50 7.49 2.62
CA PRO A 164 15.18 8.74 1.95
C PRO A 164 15.63 8.77 0.48
N VAL A 165 16.80 8.22 0.18
CA VAL A 165 17.34 8.11 -1.19
C VAL A 165 16.38 7.37 -2.12
N LYS A 166 15.73 6.29 -1.65
CA LYS A 166 14.75 5.56 -2.48
C LYS A 166 13.52 6.41 -2.78
N LEU A 167 13.09 7.23 -1.82
CA LEU A 167 11.98 8.15 -2.04
C LEU A 167 12.39 9.26 -3.01
N GLU A 168 13.58 9.85 -2.86
CA GLU A 168 14.11 10.83 -3.80
C GLU A 168 14.19 10.29 -5.23
N THR A 169 14.72 9.08 -5.40
CA THR A 169 14.75 8.39 -6.70
C THR A 169 13.35 8.25 -7.27
N LEU A 170 12.38 7.77 -6.48
CA LEU A 170 11.01 7.62 -6.95
C LEU A 170 10.38 8.97 -7.34
N LEU A 171 10.58 10.02 -6.53
CA LEU A 171 10.04 11.36 -6.78
C LEU A 171 10.65 12.01 -8.04
N LYS A 172 11.93 11.73 -8.33
CA LYS A 172 12.64 12.30 -9.47
C LYS A 172 12.44 11.50 -10.76
N ASP A 173 12.61 10.19 -10.68
CA ASP A 173 12.68 9.30 -11.85
C ASP A 173 11.33 8.63 -12.15
N LYS A 174 10.31 8.85 -11.31
CA LYS A 174 8.94 8.32 -11.39
C LYS A 174 8.82 6.79 -11.28
N CYS A 175 9.93 6.08 -11.10
CA CYS A 175 10.00 4.67 -10.76
C CYS A 175 11.36 4.35 -10.09
N LEU A 176 11.49 3.17 -9.49
CA LEU A 176 12.77 2.66 -8.98
C LEU A 176 13.50 1.84 -10.05
N GLN A 177 14.83 1.88 -10.00
CA GLN A 177 15.68 0.97 -10.79
C GLN A 177 15.94 -0.32 -10.03
N GLY A 178 15.69 -1.48 -10.66
CA GLY A 178 15.93 -2.80 -10.06
C GLY A 178 14.94 -3.87 -10.54
N LYS A 179 15.17 -5.12 -10.10
CA LYS A 179 14.17 -6.21 -10.17
C LYS A 179 13.46 -6.32 -8.81
N HIS A 180 12.23 -6.84 -8.86
CA HIS A 180 11.38 -7.14 -7.70
C HIS A 180 12.10 -7.87 -6.57
#